data_AF-A0A2V2U4L3-F1
#
_entry.id   AF-A0A2V2U4L3-F1
#
_cell.length_a   1.000
_cell.length_b   1.000
_cell.length_c   1.000
_cell.angle_alpha   90.00
_cell.angle_beta   90.00
_cell.angle_gamma   90.00
#
_symmetry.space_group_name_H-M   'P 1'
#
loop_
_entity.id
_entity.type
_entity.pdbx_description
1 polymer ?
#
loop_
_entity_poly.entity_id
_entity_poly.type
_entity_poly.pdbx_seq_one_letter_code
_entity_poly.pdbx_strand_id
1 'polypeptide(L)' 'MNYLNRKEVPAGKDPMGIAATVLYIACLNTGEKRTQTDIAQAAGITEMTLRNRYKHIKQFELDLIPILFSR' A
#
# COMPACT_ATOMS: atom_id res chain seq x y z
N MET A 1 -30.62 11.24 5.29
CA MET A 1 -29.30 11.90 5.36
C MET A 1 -28.46 11.17 6.39
N ASN A 2 -27.68 10.17 5.97
CA ASN A 2 -26.68 9.54 6.83
C ASN A 2 -25.31 9.79 6.23
N TYR A 3 -24.48 10.46 7.02
CA TYR A 3 -23.24 11.11 6.66
C TYR A 3 -22.17 10.08 6.27
N LEU A 4 -21.57 10.31 5.11
CA LEU A 4 -20.23 9.89 4.67
C LEU A 4 -19.59 8.74 5.48
N ASN A 5 -19.81 7.53 4.98
CA ASN A 5 -19.05 6.34 5.36
C ASN A 5 -17.57 6.59 5.02
N ARG A 6 -16.77 7.06 5.99
CA ARG A 6 -15.31 6.94 5.89
C ARG A 6 -15.06 5.47 5.68
N LYS A 7 -14.60 5.07 4.48
CA LYS A 7 -14.13 3.70 4.22
C LYS A 7 -13.15 3.39 5.33
N GLU A 8 -13.57 2.59 6.30
CA GLU A 8 -12.72 2.19 7.41
C GLU A 8 -11.55 1.42 6.79
N VAL A 9 -10.41 2.08 6.63
CA VAL A 9 -9.13 1.37 6.52
C VAL A 9 -9.07 0.55 7.80
N PRO A 10 -8.98 -0.80 7.76
CA PRO A 10 -9.07 -1.63 8.96
C PRO A 10 -8.00 -1.19 9.96
N ALA A 11 -8.38 -0.33 10.89
CA ALA A 11 -7.48 0.27 11.85
C ALA A 11 -7.20 -0.81 12.89
N GLY A 12 -5.97 -1.34 12.87
CA GLY A 12 -5.48 -2.21 13.94
C GLY A 12 -4.81 -3.52 13.55
N LYS A 13 -4.62 -3.86 12.26
CA LYS A 13 -3.98 -5.16 11.92
C LYS A 13 -2.72 -5.12 11.06
N ASP A 14 -2.37 -4.03 10.38
CA ASP A 14 -1.23 -4.12 9.44
C ASP A 14 -0.61 -2.78 8.98
N PRO A 15 -0.17 -1.90 9.90
CA PRO A 15 0.53 -0.67 9.50
C PRO A 15 1.81 -0.97 8.70
N MET A 16 2.50 -2.07 9.03
CA MET A 16 3.71 -2.50 8.34
C MET A 16 3.43 -2.93 6.89
N GLY A 17 2.41 -3.77 6.65
CA GLY A 17 2.03 -4.19 5.31
C GLY A 17 1.56 -3.04 4.43
N ILE A 18 0.89 -2.03 5.01
CA ILE A 18 0.52 -0.82 4.27
C ILE A 18 1.78 -0.01 3.91
N ALA A 19 2.67 0.25 4.86
CA ALA A 19 3.91 0.99 4.62
C ALA A 19 4.80 0.31 3.57
N ALA A 20 4.98 -1.01 3.67
CA ALA A 20 5.71 -1.81 2.69
C ALA A 20 5.08 -1.72 1.28
N THR A 21 3.75 -1.72 1.20
CA THR A 21 3.04 -1.59 -0.08
C THR A 21 3.20 -0.20 -0.69
N VAL A 22 3.11 0.85 0.13
CA VAL A 22 3.33 2.24 -0.31
C VAL A 22 4.75 2.42 -0.83
N LEU A 23 5.74 1.87 -0.14
CA LEU A 23 7.13 1.87 -0.59
C LEU A 23 7.30 1.14 -1.92
N TYR A 24 6.69 -0.05 -2.07
CA TYR A 24 6.72 -0.79 -3.34
C TYR A 24 6.13 0.01 -4.50
N ILE A 25 5.00 0.70 -4.28
CA ILE A 25 4.39 1.58 -5.28
C ILE A 25 5.33 2.75 -5.64
N ALA A 26 6.00 3.35 -4.66
CA ALA A 26 6.99 4.40 -4.90
C ALA A 26 8.17 3.92 -5.74
N CYS A 27 8.69 2.71 -5.49
CA CYS A 27 9.72 2.08 -6.32
C CYS A 27 9.25 1.90 -7.77
N LEU A 28 8.03 1.41 -7.99
CA LEU A 28 7.46 1.27 -9.34
C LEU A 28 7.37 2.62 -10.07
N ASN A 29 6.96 3.68 -9.38
CA ASN A 29 6.80 5.01 -9.97
C ASN A 29 8.12 5.71 -10.27
N THR A 30 9.14 5.47 -9.45
CA THR A 30 10.50 6.03 -9.64
C THR A 30 11.35 5.19 -10.59
N GLY A 31 10.85 4.03 -11.03
CA GLY A 31 11.60 3.06 -11.82
C GLY A 31 12.67 2.32 -11.03
N GLU A 32 12.68 2.44 -9.69
CA GLU A 32 13.58 1.66 -8.86
C GLU A 32 13.16 0.18 -8.87
N LYS A 33 14.07 -0.67 -9.34
CA LYS A 33 13.82 -2.10 -9.46
C LYS A 33 13.91 -2.77 -8.10
N ARG A 34 12.75 -2.97 -7.46
CA ARG A 34 12.59 -3.78 -6.25
C ARG A 34 11.49 -4.82 -6.45
N THR A 35 11.73 -6.05 -6.00
CA THR A 35 10.69 -7.07 -6.02
C THR A 35 9.79 -6.95 -4.80
N GLN A 36 8.59 -7.52 -4.86
CA GLN A 36 7.70 -7.62 -3.71
C GLN A 36 8.32 -8.45 -2.58
N THR A 37 9.08 -9.49 -2.93
CA THR A 37 9.81 -10.34 -2.00
C THR A 37 10.88 -9.56 -1.23
N ASP A 38 11.68 -8.74 -1.92
CA ASP A 38 12.74 -7.93 -1.28
C ASP A 38 12.15 -6.97 -0.22
N ILE A 39 11.07 -6.28 -0.59
CA ILE A 39 10.42 -5.32 0.30
C ILE A 39 9.70 -6.03 1.44
N ALA A 40 9.05 -7.17 1.17
CA ALA A 40 8.42 -7.97 2.20
C ALA A 40 9.43 -8.48 3.24
N GLN A 41 10.58 -8.97 2.77
CA GLN A 41 11.68 -9.41 3.63
C GLN A 41 12.22 -8.26 4.49
N ALA A 42 12.47 -7.09 3.89
CA ALA A 42 12.95 -5.91 4.61
C ALA A 42 11.94 -5.41 5.65
N ALA A 43 10.64 -5.52 5.37
CA ALA A 43 9.56 -5.13 6.27
C ALA A 43 9.17 -6.21 7.30
N GLY A 44 9.79 -7.40 7.25
CA GLY A 44 9.46 -8.52 8.15
C GLY A 44 8.05 -9.07 7.95
N ILE A 45 7.49 -8.97 6.74
CA ILE A 45 6.18 -9.50 6.38
C ILE A 45 6.30 -10.59 5.32
N THR A 46 5.21 -11.32 5.07
CA THR A 46 5.19 -12.27 3.96
C THR A 46 4.94 -11.54 2.63
N GLU A 47 5.49 -12.06 1.55
CA GLU A 47 5.19 -11.56 0.19
C GLU A 47 3.68 -11.60 -0.10
N MET A 48 2.97 -12.62 0.40
CA MET A 48 1.52 -12.73 0.27
C MET A 48 0.78 -11.58 0.97
N THR A 49 1.27 -11.13 2.13
CA THR A 49 0.76 -9.94 2.83
C THR A 49 0.88 -8.72 1.92
N LEU A 50 2.08 -8.44 1.40
CA LEU A 50 2.33 -7.30 0.51
C LEU A 50 1.48 -7.37 -0.76
N ARG A 51 1.39 -8.54 -1.39
CA ARG A 51 0.61 -8.76 -2.61
C ARG A 51 -0.89 -8.51 -2.39
N ASN A 52 -1.44 -9.01 -1.28
CA ASN A 52 -2.84 -8.81 -0.95
C ASN A 52 -3.14 -7.33 -0.67
N ARG A 53 -2.25 -6.62 0.03
CA ARG A 53 -2.38 -5.18 0.28
C ARG A 53 -2.27 -4.36 -1.00
N TYR A 54 -1.34 -4.69 -1.88
CA TYR A 54 -1.20 -4.05 -3.18
C TYR A 54 -2.46 -4.21 -4.03
N LYS A 55 -3.03 -5.42 -4.10
CA LYS A 55 -4.32 -5.66 -4.78
C LYS A 55 -5.44 -4.83 -4.18
N HIS A 56 -5.53 -4.78 -2.85
CA HIS A 56 -6.54 -4.00 -2.14
C HIS A 56 -6.41 -2.50 -2.47
N ILE A 57 -5.20 -1.94 -2.35
CA ILE A 57 -4.93 -0.52 -2.64
C ILE A 57 -5.24 -0.19 -4.11
N LYS A 58 -4.87 -1.07 -5.04
CA LYS A 58 -5.15 -0.90 -6.47
C LYS A 58 -6.65 -1.00 -6.79
N GLN A 59 -7.38 -1.90 -6.12
CA GLN A 59 -8.81 -2.11 -6.34
C GLN A 59 -9.66 -0.98 -5.76
N PHE A 60 -9.26 -0.41 -4.62
CA PHE A 60 -10.02 0.65 -3.96
C PHE A 60 -9.69 2.05 -4.44
N GLU A 61 -8.83 2.20 -5.47
CA GLU A 61 -8.35 3.49 -6.01
C GLU A 61 -8.11 4.46 -4.86
N LEU A 62 -7.24 4.07 -3.92
CA LEU A 62 -7.00 4.93 -2.78
C LEU A 62 -6.36 6.24 -3.29
N ASP A 63 -6.89 7.34 -2.78
CA ASP A 63 -6.38 8.72 -2.79
C ASP A 63 -4.94 8.88 -2.23
N LEU A 64 -4.13 7.80 -2.24
CA LEU A 64 -2.69 7.81 -2.01
C LEU A 64 -1.91 8.31 -3.23
N ILE A 65 -2.49 8.20 -4.43
CA ILE A 65 -1.85 8.70 -5.65
C ILE A 65 -1.58 10.21 -5.53
N PRO A 66 -2.54 11.08 -5.13
CA PRO A 66 -2.27 12.52 -4.97
C PRO A 66 -1.15 12.87 -3.96
N ILE A 67 -0.98 12.11 -2.88
CA ILE A 67 0.04 12.39 -1.85
C ILE A 67 1.44 12.01 -2.34
N LEU A 68 1.55 10.98 -3.19
CA LEU A 68 2.82 10.55 -3.80
C LEU A 68 3.12 11.25 -5.14
N PHE A 69 2.16 12.01 -5.71
CA PHE A 69 2.23 12.65 -7.02
C PHE A 69 2.06 14.18 -7.03
N SER A 70 2.11 14.87 -5.88
CA SER A 70 2.35 16.33 -5.96
C SER A 70 3.76 16.56 -6.47
N ARG A 71 3.85 17.07 -7.69
CA ARG A 71 5.04 17.71 -8.25
C ARG A 71 5.65 18.70 -7.27
#